data_AF-A0A389MCV8-F1
#
_entry.id   AF-A0A389MCV8-F1
#
_cell.length_a   1.000
_cell.length_b   1.000
_cell.length_c   1.000
_cell.angle_alpha   90.00
_cell.angle_beta   90.00
_cell.angle_gamma   90.00
#
_symmetry.space_group_name_H-M   'P 1'
#
loop_
_entity.id
_entity.type
_entity.pdbx_description
1 polymer ?
#
loop_
_entity_poly.entity_id
_entity_poly.type
_entity_poly.pdbx_seq_one_letter_code
_entity_poly.pdbx_strand_id
1 'polypeptide(L)'
;MHTEPLLQMAAGRGPCPGTACDALDRHDATHRGVLAAAASGLSEFILSKGADVDRVLGLCRINPELLQQPTLSLGLTNYCQVLEEAAVQSGCDNFGLHYGRQFKPQSLGLIGYIGLCSSTVETAIQNVVNAFPFHQHNTLTRLVDREDHYRFDYQVRHGTILCKRQDAELTLGMILNLLRHGLGKNWAPREVHFEHPRGFVE
;
A
#
# COMPACT_ATOMS: atom_id res chain seq x y z
N MET A 1 -66.91 3.31 -47.59
CA MET A 1 -65.72 2.65 -48.16
C MET A 1 -64.81 2.34 -46.98
N HIS A 2 -64.90 1.11 -46.45
CA HIS A 2 -63.96 0.01 -46.77
C HIS A 2 -62.55 0.34 -46.25
N THR A 3 -61.88 -0.41 -45.39
CA THR A 3 -61.97 -1.82 -44.95
C THR A 3 -60.83 -2.01 -43.92
N GLU A 4 -61.05 -2.73 -42.82
CA GLU A 4 -59.93 -3.40 -42.10
C GLU A 4 -59.39 -4.58 -42.95
N PRO A 5 -58.20 -5.12 -42.62
CA PRO A 5 -58.23 -6.38 -41.85
C PRO A 5 -57.11 -6.56 -40.79
N LEU A 6 -57.54 -6.96 -39.59
CA LEU A 6 -57.19 -8.20 -38.85
C LEU A 6 -55.86 -8.93 -39.11
N LEU A 7 -55.10 -9.15 -38.01
CA LEU A 7 -54.48 -10.42 -37.58
C LEU A 7 -53.86 -10.23 -36.18
N GLN A 8 -54.53 -10.48 -35.05
CA GLN A 8 -54.91 -11.74 -34.38
C GLN A 8 -53.77 -12.54 -33.72
N MET A 9 -53.94 -12.73 -32.40
CA MET A 9 -53.42 -13.81 -31.51
C MET A 9 -51.92 -13.76 -31.15
N ALA A 10 -51.45 -14.13 -29.95
CA ALA A 10 -52.04 -14.81 -28.80
C ALA A 10 -51.25 -14.43 -27.53
N ALA A 11 -51.90 -14.55 -26.38
CA ALA A 11 -51.26 -14.58 -25.08
C ALA A 11 -50.31 -15.79 -24.96
N GLY A 12 -49.07 -15.53 -24.55
CA GLY A 12 -48.14 -16.54 -24.06
C GLY A 12 -47.42 -15.97 -22.85
N ARG A 13 -47.83 -16.39 -21.65
CA ARG A 13 -47.09 -16.14 -20.41
C ARG A 13 -45.75 -16.87 -20.50
N GLY A 14 -44.69 -16.13 -20.83
CA GLY A 14 -43.30 -16.55 -20.60
C GLY A 14 -42.91 -16.28 -19.15
N PRO A 15 -42.03 -17.11 -18.55
CA PRO A 15 -41.72 -17.04 -17.13
C PRO A 15 -41.02 -15.72 -16.78
N CYS A 16 -41.33 -15.16 -15.61
CA CYS A 16 -40.52 -14.11 -14.99
C CYS A 16 -39.05 -14.57 -15.00
N PRO A 17 -38.09 -13.76 -15.49
CA PRO A 17 -36.70 -14.03 -15.20
C PRO A 17 -36.53 -13.77 -13.71
N GLY A 18 -36.53 -14.87 -12.96
CA GLY A 18 -35.96 -14.91 -11.62
C GLY A 18 -34.55 -14.33 -11.71
N THR A 19 -34.27 -13.41 -10.79
CA THR A 19 -32.94 -13.12 -10.26
C THR A 19 -31.79 -13.79 -11.01
N ALA A 20 -31.21 -13.08 -11.97
CA ALA A 20 -29.79 -13.20 -12.30
C ALA A 20 -28.98 -12.62 -11.12
N CYS A 21 -29.19 -13.19 -9.94
CA CYS A 21 -28.37 -13.02 -8.77
C CYS A 21 -27.54 -14.30 -8.70
N ASP A 22 -26.64 -14.48 -9.66
CA ASP A 22 -25.56 -15.48 -9.67
C ASP A 22 -24.81 -15.38 -11.01
N ALA A 23 -24.12 -14.27 -11.21
CA ALA A 23 -22.97 -14.13 -12.11
C ALA A 23 -22.54 -12.66 -12.09
N LEU A 24 -21.25 -12.44 -11.90
CA LEU A 24 -20.58 -11.15 -11.70
C LEU A 24 -20.58 -10.69 -10.23
N ASP A 25 -19.97 -11.51 -9.36
CA ASP A 25 -19.03 -10.96 -8.39
C ASP A 25 -17.95 -10.22 -9.19
N ARG A 26 -18.25 -8.96 -9.54
CA ARG A 26 -17.25 -8.03 -10.00
C ARG A 26 -16.32 -7.89 -8.82
N HIS A 27 -15.06 -8.24 -9.01
CA HIS A 27 -13.98 -7.78 -8.14
C HIS A 27 -14.18 -6.29 -7.92
N ASP A 28 -14.81 -5.93 -6.82
CA ASP A 28 -14.84 -4.59 -6.30
C ASP A 28 -13.41 -4.35 -5.82
N ALA A 29 -12.53 -4.04 -6.78
CA ALA A 29 -11.14 -3.66 -6.58
C ALA A 29 -11.09 -2.26 -5.94
N THR A 30 -11.92 -2.04 -4.92
CA THR A 30 -11.86 -0.89 -4.06
C THR A 30 -10.56 -1.00 -3.28
N HIS A 31 -9.74 0.05 -3.36
CA HIS A 31 -8.57 0.18 -2.51
C HIS A 31 -9.03 0.10 -1.05
N ARG A 32 -8.54 -0.87 -0.29
CA ARG A 32 -9.03 -1.21 1.06
C ARG A 32 -7.95 -1.17 2.14
N GLY A 33 -6.71 -0.90 1.76
CA GLY A 33 -5.60 -0.86 2.70
C GLY A 33 -4.42 -0.14 2.11
N VAL A 34 -3.50 -0.88 1.50
CA VAL A 34 -2.27 -0.36 0.89
C VAL A 34 -2.13 -0.85 -0.54
N LEU A 35 -1.61 -0.02 -1.45
CA LEU A 35 -1.29 -0.45 -2.80
C LEU A 35 -0.14 -1.46 -2.77
N ALA A 36 -0.26 -2.55 -3.53
CA ALA A 36 0.73 -3.62 -3.57
C ALA A 36 2.12 -3.15 -4.06
N ALA A 37 2.21 -1.96 -4.66
CA ALA A 37 3.49 -1.28 -4.89
C ALA A 37 4.38 -1.24 -3.63
N ALA A 38 3.81 -1.06 -2.42
CA ALA A 38 4.56 -1.11 -1.15
C ALA A 38 5.17 -2.50 -0.86
N ALA A 39 4.64 -3.56 -1.46
CA ALA A 39 5.10 -4.94 -1.32
C ALA A 39 6.05 -5.38 -2.45
N SER A 40 6.49 -4.45 -3.32
CA SER A 40 7.38 -4.77 -4.43
C SER A 40 8.71 -5.33 -3.93
N GLY A 41 9.07 -6.53 -4.38
CA GLY A 41 10.31 -7.21 -3.96
C GLY A 41 10.24 -7.83 -2.55
N LEU A 42 9.04 -7.89 -1.93
CA LEU A 42 8.89 -8.39 -0.57
C LEU A 42 9.27 -9.87 -0.45
N SER A 43 8.83 -10.71 -1.39
CA SER A 43 9.12 -12.14 -1.39
C SER A 43 10.63 -12.42 -1.47
N GLU A 44 11.32 -11.75 -2.39
CA GLU A 44 12.77 -11.84 -2.55
C GLU A 44 13.50 -11.36 -1.31
N PHE A 45 13.01 -10.28 -0.68
CA PHE A 45 13.60 -9.74 0.52
C PHE A 45 13.43 -10.68 1.73
N ILE A 46 12.23 -11.24 1.94
CA ILE A 46 11.96 -12.27 2.97
C ILE A 46 12.92 -13.45 2.80
N LEU A 47 13.03 -13.98 1.58
CA LEU A 47 13.93 -15.08 1.26
C LEU A 47 15.40 -14.72 1.54
N SER A 48 15.83 -13.50 1.17
CA SER A 48 17.20 -13.04 1.40
C SER A 48 17.56 -12.93 2.89
N LYS A 49 16.56 -12.83 3.76
CA LYS A 49 16.70 -12.82 5.22
C LYS A 49 16.59 -14.21 5.85
N GLY A 50 16.42 -15.25 5.05
CA GLY A 50 16.39 -16.65 5.50
C GLY A 50 15.04 -17.12 6.03
N ALA A 51 13.96 -16.35 5.82
CA ALA A 51 12.60 -16.75 6.19
C ALA A 51 11.87 -17.45 5.03
N ASP A 52 10.91 -18.31 5.38
CA ASP A 52 10.05 -19.02 4.43
C ASP A 52 8.92 -18.10 3.95
N VAL A 53 8.97 -17.73 2.66
CA VAL A 53 8.02 -16.81 2.03
C VAL A 53 6.58 -17.34 2.09
N ASP A 54 6.38 -18.60 1.72
CA ASP A 54 5.05 -19.20 1.65
C ASP A 54 4.42 -19.31 3.04
N ARG A 55 5.22 -19.66 4.04
CA ARG A 55 4.79 -19.69 5.44
C ARG A 55 4.38 -18.30 5.93
N VAL A 56 5.22 -17.28 5.72
CA VAL A 56 4.95 -15.90 6.18
C VAL A 56 3.67 -15.37 5.51
N LEU A 57 3.55 -15.48 4.19
CA LEU A 57 2.38 -14.97 3.45
C LEU A 57 1.11 -15.76 3.81
N GLY A 58 1.22 -17.09 3.96
CA GLY A 58 0.12 -17.98 4.32
C GLY A 58 -0.48 -17.67 5.70
N LEU A 59 0.36 -17.46 6.72
CA LEU A 59 -0.08 -17.07 8.06
C LEU A 59 -0.84 -15.75 8.06
N CYS A 60 -0.44 -14.83 7.18
CA CYS A 60 -1.03 -13.49 7.07
C CYS A 60 -2.17 -13.42 6.04
N ARG A 61 -2.52 -14.55 5.39
CA ARG A 61 -3.59 -14.65 4.38
C ARG A 61 -3.39 -13.71 3.18
N ILE A 62 -2.15 -13.51 2.75
CA ILE A 62 -1.83 -12.76 1.54
C ILE A 62 -1.67 -13.73 0.37
N ASN A 63 -2.43 -13.51 -0.71
CA ASN A 63 -2.20 -14.18 -1.98
C ASN A 63 -0.92 -13.60 -2.64
N PRO A 64 0.14 -14.39 -2.88
CA PRO A 64 1.38 -13.93 -3.51
C PRO A 64 1.17 -13.24 -4.87
N GLU A 65 0.14 -13.64 -5.63
CA GLU A 65 -0.17 -13.04 -6.94
C GLU A 65 -0.52 -11.56 -6.84
N LEU A 66 -1.09 -11.11 -5.71
CA LEU A 66 -1.41 -9.70 -5.49
C LEU A 66 -0.15 -8.84 -5.38
N LEU A 67 0.96 -9.41 -4.88
CA LEU A 67 2.23 -8.70 -4.73
C LEU A 67 2.84 -8.32 -6.09
N GLN A 68 2.47 -9.05 -7.15
CA GLN A 68 2.94 -8.81 -8.52
C GLN A 68 2.12 -7.75 -9.27
N GLN A 69 1.08 -7.19 -8.65
CA GLN A 69 0.17 -6.25 -9.28
C GLN A 69 0.15 -4.91 -8.53
N PRO A 70 1.09 -3.98 -8.82
CA PRO A 70 1.34 -2.80 -7.98
C PRO A 70 0.14 -1.87 -7.74
N THR A 71 -0.85 -1.90 -8.64
CA THR A 71 -2.08 -1.07 -8.58
C THR A 71 -3.22 -1.73 -7.81
N LEU A 72 -3.12 -3.02 -7.46
CA LEU A 72 -4.08 -3.69 -6.59
C LEU A 72 -3.84 -3.31 -5.13
N SER A 73 -4.85 -3.56 -4.29
CA SER A 73 -4.81 -3.26 -2.87
C SER A 73 -4.66 -4.53 -2.04
N LEU A 74 -3.80 -4.46 -1.03
CA LEU A 74 -3.71 -5.41 0.07
C LEU A 74 -4.50 -4.87 1.27
N GLY A 75 -5.04 -5.76 2.11
CA GLY A 75 -5.60 -5.38 3.39
C GLY A 75 -4.49 -4.87 4.31
N LEU A 76 -4.65 -3.67 4.88
CA LEU A 76 -3.58 -3.03 5.65
C LEU A 76 -3.14 -3.88 6.86
N THR A 77 -4.11 -4.45 7.59
CA THR A 77 -3.82 -5.34 8.73
C THR A 77 -2.97 -6.54 8.30
N ASN A 78 -3.33 -7.19 7.19
CA ASN A 78 -2.58 -8.34 6.67
C ASN A 78 -1.18 -7.93 6.23
N TYR A 79 -1.04 -6.77 5.59
CA TYR A 79 0.24 -6.27 5.14
C TYR A 79 1.19 -5.93 6.30
N CYS A 80 0.71 -5.20 7.31
CA CYS A 80 1.52 -4.95 8.52
C CYS A 80 1.89 -6.27 9.21
N GLN A 81 0.97 -7.23 9.28
CA GLN A 81 1.25 -8.54 9.86
C GLN A 81 2.34 -9.30 9.10
N VAL A 82 2.38 -9.23 7.76
CA VAL A 82 3.47 -9.84 6.97
C VAL A 82 4.83 -9.27 7.35
N LEU A 83 4.95 -7.95 7.53
CA LEU A 83 6.23 -7.33 7.88
C LEU A 83 6.70 -7.76 9.28
N GLU A 84 5.79 -7.83 10.24
CA GLU A 84 6.10 -8.26 11.61
C GLU A 84 6.43 -9.77 11.66
N GLU A 85 5.67 -10.61 10.97
CA GLU A 85 5.92 -12.06 10.88
C GLU A 85 7.25 -12.35 10.16
N ALA A 86 7.56 -11.60 9.10
CA ALA A 86 8.84 -11.70 8.41
C ALA A 86 10.01 -11.30 9.33
N ALA A 87 9.86 -10.24 10.12
CA ALA A 87 10.87 -9.85 11.10
C ALA A 87 11.13 -10.96 12.12
N VAL A 88 10.07 -11.55 12.68
CA VAL A 88 10.15 -12.65 13.66
C VAL A 88 10.79 -13.89 13.06
N GLN A 89 10.31 -14.37 11.91
CA GLN A 89 10.80 -15.62 11.31
C GLN A 89 12.24 -15.51 10.77
N SER A 90 12.67 -14.32 10.36
CA SER A 90 14.05 -14.10 9.90
C SER A 90 15.01 -13.72 11.03
N GLY A 91 14.53 -13.43 12.25
CA GLY A 91 15.33 -12.84 13.31
C GLY A 91 15.87 -11.44 12.98
N CYS A 92 15.25 -10.74 12.02
CA CYS A 92 15.69 -9.43 11.56
C CYS A 92 14.85 -8.34 12.22
N ASP A 93 15.26 -7.89 13.41
CA ASP A 93 14.50 -6.90 14.21
C ASP A 93 14.19 -5.58 13.50
N ASN A 94 15.06 -5.15 12.57
CA ASN A 94 14.89 -3.93 11.77
C ASN A 94 14.46 -4.24 10.33
N PHE A 95 13.61 -5.26 10.16
CA PHE A 95 13.18 -5.77 8.85
C PHE A 95 12.62 -4.66 7.95
N GLY A 96 11.67 -3.88 8.45
CA GLY A 96 11.00 -2.79 7.73
C GLY A 96 11.98 -1.70 7.30
N LEU A 97 12.91 -1.31 8.18
CA LEU A 97 13.98 -0.37 7.82
C LEU A 97 14.87 -0.88 6.68
N HIS A 98 15.32 -2.13 6.78
CA HIS A 98 16.19 -2.73 5.75
C HIS A 98 15.44 -2.96 4.44
N TYR A 99 14.18 -3.38 4.51
CA TYR A 99 13.30 -3.54 3.37
C TYR A 99 13.07 -2.19 2.69
N GLY A 100 12.71 -1.15 3.45
CA GLY A 100 12.49 0.20 2.92
C GLY A 100 13.71 0.81 2.26
N ARG A 101 14.91 0.50 2.77
CA ARG A 101 16.18 0.97 2.19
C ARG A 101 16.38 0.53 0.73
N GLN A 102 15.82 -0.60 0.31
CA GLN A 102 16.04 -1.10 -1.05
C GLN A 102 15.23 -0.36 -2.12
N PHE A 103 14.16 0.33 -1.72
CA PHE A 103 13.25 0.95 -2.67
C PHE A 103 13.93 2.07 -3.45
N LYS A 104 13.89 1.94 -4.78
CA LYS A 104 14.16 3.06 -5.67
C LYS A 104 12.90 3.90 -5.81
N PRO A 105 12.99 5.24 -5.95
CA PRO A 105 11.84 6.09 -6.17
C PRO A 105 10.92 5.61 -7.31
N GLN A 106 11.50 5.05 -8.37
CA GLN A 106 10.76 4.51 -9.53
C GLN A 106 9.92 3.27 -9.19
N SER A 107 10.23 2.58 -8.09
CA SER A 107 9.56 1.37 -7.63
C SER A 107 8.46 1.65 -6.59
N LEU A 108 8.25 2.91 -6.20
CA LEU A 108 7.27 3.28 -5.16
C LEU A 108 5.83 3.47 -5.69
N GLY A 109 5.56 3.11 -6.96
CA GLY A 109 4.24 3.25 -7.57
C GLY A 109 3.74 4.70 -7.53
N LEU A 110 2.50 4.90 -7.05
CA LEU A 110 1.82 6.21 -7.02
C LEU A 110 2.67 7.32 -6.39
N ILE A 111 3.19 7.11 -5.18
CA ILE A 111 3.95 8.14 -4.46
C ILE A 111 5.31 8.40 -5.12
N GLY A 112 5.90 7.36 -5.72
CA GLY A 112 7.13 7.49 -6.52
C GLY A 112 6.92 8.35 -7.75
N TYR A 113 5.86 8.07 -8.50
CA TYR A 113 5.48 8.83 -9.69
C TYR A 113 5.23 10.31 -9.36
N ILE A 114 4.42 10.59 -8.35
CA ILE A 114 4.13 11.95 -7.90
C ILE A 114 5.39 12.70 -7.49
N GLY A 115 6.25 12.05 -6.70
CA GLY A 115 7.50 12.65 -6.25
C GLY A 115 8.46 12.95 -7.39
N LEU A 116 8.63 12.00 -8.32
CA LEU A 116 9.54 12.14 -9.47
C LEU A 116 9.07 13.16 -10.51
N CYS A 117 7.76 13.34 -10.66
CA CYS A 117 7.18 14.29 -11.61
C CYS A 117 6.99 15.69 -11.04
N SER A 118 7.32 15.92 -9.76
CA SER A 118 7.25 17.24 -9.14
C SER A 118 8.47 18.09 -9.48
N SER A 119 8.30 19.41 -9.56
CA SER A 119 9.33 20.34 -10.03
C SER A 119 10.42 20.64 -9.00
N THR A 120 10.11 20.50 -7.71
CA THR A 120 11.04 20.72 -6.59
C THR A 120 10.86 19.64 -5.52
N VAL A 121 11.85 19.44 -4.65
CA VAL A 121 11.73 18.48 -3.53
C VAL A 121 10.62 18.88 -2.56
N GLU A 122 10.46 20.17 -2.33
CA GLU A 122 9.39 20.71 -1.48
C GLU A 122 8.00 20.36 -2.04
N THR A 123 7.76 20.66 -3.32
CA THR A 123 6.49 20.30 -3.98
C THR A 123 6.31 18.79 -4.06
N ALA A 124 7.38 18.02 -4.26
CA ALA A 124 7.35 16.57 -4.25
C ALA A 124 6.81 16.01 -2.93
N ILE A 125 7.36 16.44 -1.78
CA ILE A 125 6.93 15.92 -0.49
C ILE A 125 5.52 16.40 -0.11
N GLN A 126 5.15 17.64 -0.46
CA GLN A 126 3.79 18.14 -0.28
C GLN A 126 2.77 17.32 -1.10
N ASN A 127 3.07 17.06 -2.37
CA ASN A 127 2.19 16.27 -3.24
C ASN A 127 2.09 14.81 -2.75
N VAL A 128 3.20 14.21 -2.32
CA VAL A 128 3.20 12.85 -1.76
C VAL A 128 2.35 12.79 -0.49
N VAL A 129 2.49 13.74 0.44
CA VAL A 129 1.68 13.80 1.67
C VAL A 129 0.20 13.91 1.35
N ASN A 130 -0.17 14.77 0.40
CA ASN A 130 -1.56 14.96 -0.02
C ASN A 130 -2.14 13.71 -0.69
N ALA A 131 -1.32 12.97 -1.44
CA ALA A 131 -1.75 11.77 -2.16
C ALA A 131 -1.61 10.47 -1.37
N PHE A 132 -0.90 10.49 -0.23
CA PHE A 132 -0.62 9.30 0.56
C PHE A 132 -1.88 8.53 0.99
N PRO A 133 -3.03 9.17 1.31
CA PRO A 133 -4.27 8.44 1.60
C PRO A 133 -4.75 7.53 0.45
N PHE A 134 -4.38 7.80 -0.80
CA PHE A 134 -4.69 6.92 -1.95
C PHE A 134 -3.67 5.78 -2.14
N HIS A 135 -2.52 5.88 -1.48
CA HIS A 135 -1.52 4.83 -1.43
C HIS A 135 -1.77 3.87 -0.27
N GLN A 136 -2.08 4.43 0.91
CA GLN A 136 -2.32 3.67 2.13
C GLN A 136 -3.35 4.36 3.04
N HIS A 137 -4.48 3.70 3.24
CA HIS A 137 -5.56 4.12 4.11
C HIS A 137 -5.20 4.06 5.59
N ASN A 138 -6.00 4.73 6.43
CA ASN A 138 -5.90 4.68 7.90
C ASN A 138 -4.51 5.06 8.45
N THR A 139 -3.88 6.06 7.83
CA THR A 139 -2.62 6.64 8.26
C THR A 139 -2.79 8.13 8.60
N LEU A 140 -1.99 8.63 9.54
CA LEU A 140 -1.59 10.03 9.54
C LEU A 140 -0.37 10.13 8.65
N THR A 141 -0.46 11.01 7.65
CA THR A 141 0.69 11.48 6.88
C THR A 141 0.61 12.99 6.85
N ARG A 142 1.64 13.67 7.36
CA ARG A 142 1.60 15.13 7.52
C ARG A 142 2.98 15.72 7.28
N LEU A 143 3.00 16.83 6.55
CA LEU A 143 4.14 17.73 6.51
C LEU A 143 3.83 18.94 7.39
N VAL A 144 4.76 19.31 8.25
CA VAL A 144 4.64 20.49 9.09
C VAL A 144 5.79 21.43 8.78
N ASP A 145 5.43 22.64 8.38
CA ASP A 145 6.37 23.73 8.19
C ASP A 145 6.82 24.26 9.57
N ARG A 146 8.13 24.29 9.79
CA ARG A 146 8.80 24.98 10.90
C ARG A 146 9.69 26.03 10.29
N GLU A 147 9.88 27.13 11.00
CA GLU A 147 10.62 28.31 10.53
C GLU A 147 11.96 27.98 9.85
N ASP A 148 12.66 26.93 10.29
CA ASP A 148 13.96 26.53 9.78
C ASP A 148 14.04 25.09 9.18
N HIS A 149 12.95 24.32 9.20
CA HIS A 149 12.92 22.95 8.64
C HIS A 149 11.48 22.43 8.43
N TYR A 150 11.35 21.37 7.63
CA TYR A 150 10.11 20.59 7.58
C TYR A 150 10.17 19.38 8.51
N ARG A 151 9.04 19.09 9.18
CA ARG A 151 8.83 17.82 9.90
C ARG A 151 7.82 16.96 9.13
N PHE A 152 8.21 15.74 8.82
CA PHE A 152 7.32 14.73 8.23
C PHE A 152 6.86 13.76 9.31
N ASP A 153 5.55 13.69 9.56
CA ASP A 153 4.94 12.78 10.51
C ASP A 153 4.25 11.64 9.75
N TYR A 154 4.50 10.40 10.18
CA TYR A 154 3.81 9.21 9.69
C TYR A 154 3.36 8.33 10.86
N GLN A 155 2.13 7.83 10.80
CA GLN A 155 1.60 6.89 11.80
C GLN A 155 0.45 6.05 11.21
N VAL A 156 0.48 4.73 11.40
CA VAL A 156 -0.72 3.89 11.20
C VAL A 156 -1.71 4.13 12.34
N ARG A 157 -2.95 4.49 11.97
CA ARG A 157 -4.08 4.84 12.86
C ARG A 157 -5.24 3.85 12.80
N HIS A 158 -5.03 2.69 12.17
CA HIS A 158 -6.02 1.62 12.16
C HIS A 158 -6.09 0.93 13.54
N GLY A 159 -7.25 0.98 14.21
CA GLY A 159 -7.40 0.56 15.61
C GLY A 159 -7.13 -0.92 15.90
N THR A 160 -7.16 -1.80 14.88
CA THR A 160 -6.86 -3.23 15.05
C THR A 160 -5.39 -3.58 14.81
N ILE A 161 -4.57 -2.64 14.35
CA ILE A 161 -3.15 -2.89 14.07
C ILE A 161 -2.34 -2.49 15.29
N LEU A 162 -1.91 -3.50 16.05
CA LEU A 162 -1.17 -3.32 17.31
C LEU A 162 0.33 -3.21 17.07
N CYS A 163 0.86 -4.02 16.14
CA CYS A 163 2.26 -3.98 15.72
C CYS A 163 2.34 -3.26 14.37
N LYS A 164 2.95 -2.09 14.37
CA LYS A 164 3.06 -1.17 13.22
C LYS A 164 4.47 -0.61 13.07
N ARG A 165 5.44 -1.23 13.76
CA ARG A 165 6.82 -0.75 13.81
C ARG A 165 7.47 -0.91 12.44
N GLN A 166 7.37 -2.12 11.87
CA GLN A 166 8.04 -2.41 10.61
C GLN A 166 7.46 -1.59 9.46
N ASP A 167 6.14 -1.36 9.44
CA ASP A 167 5.47 -0.48 8.48
C ASP A 167 5.96 0.98 8.60
N ALA A 168 6.04 1.51 9.82
CA ALA A 168 6.54 2.88 10.04
C ALA A 168 7.99 3.06 9.60
N GLU A 169 8.88 2.13 9.96
CA GLU A 169 10.28 2.14 9.55
C GLU A 169 10.42 2.03 8.02
N LEU A 170 9.62 1.16 7.40
CA LEU A 170 9.54 1.00 5.94
C LEU A 170 9.13 2.31 5.26
N THR A 171 8.02 2.91 5.68
CA THR A 171 7.50 4.15 5.07
C THR A 171 8.51 5.29 5.19
N LEU A 172 9.15 5.45 6.35
CA LEU A 172 10.22 6.45 6.51
C LEU A 172 11.40 6.17 5.56
N GLY A 173 11.79 4.91 5.39
CA GLY A 173 12.80 4.51 4.41
C GLY A 173 12.44 4.91 2.98
N MET A 174 11.20 4.68 2.55
CA MET A 174 10.70 5.07 1.23
C MET A 174 10.75 6.59 1.02
N ILE A 175 10.29 7.37 2.00
CA ILE A 175 10.30 8.84 1.96
C ILE A 175 11.74 9.37 1.93
N LEU A 176 12.65 8.80 2.72
CA LEU A 176 14.07 9.15 2.70
C LEU A 176 14.71 8.88 1.33
N ASN A 177 14.36 7.78 0.67
CA ASN A 177 14.88 7.46 -0.66
C ASN A 177 14.39 8.46 -1.72
N LEU A 178 13.13 8.92 -1.61
CA LEU A 178 12.61 9.98 -2.47
C LEU A 178 13.31 11.32 -2.21
N LEU A 179 13.51 11.71 -0.96
CA LEU A 179 14.22 12.94 -0.61
C LEU A 179 15.68 12.92 -1.07
N ARG A 180 16.40 11.80 -0.90
CA ARG A 180 17.77 11.63 -1.39
C ARG A 180 17.88 11.66 -2.91
N HIS A 181 16.81 11.30 -3.62
CA HIS A 181 16.79 11.43 -5.07
C HIS A 181 16.92 12.89 -5.51
N GLY A 182 16.21 13.81 -4.85
CA GLY A 182 16.26 15.24 -5.19
C GLY A 182 17.32 16.06 -4.46
N LEU A 183 17.65 15.71 -3.21
CA LEU A 183 18.62 16.44 -2.35
C LEU A 183 20.03 15.85 -2.39
N GLY A 184 20.22 14.73 -3.09
CA GLY A 184 21.49 14.02 -3.21
C GLY A 184 21.63 12.85 -2.22
N LYS A 185 22.40 11.84 -2.65
CA LYS A 185 22.55 10.55 -1.95
C LYS A 185 23.02 10.62 -0.50
N ASN A 186 23.76 11.67 -0.14
CA ASN A 186 24.34 11.87 1.19
C ASN A 186 23.41 12.69 2.10
N TRP A 187 22.28 13.17 1.61
CA TRP A 187 21.33 13.90 2.43
C TRP A 187 20.78 12.99 3.55
N ALA A 188 20.61 13.60 4.72
CA ALA A 188 20.06 12.96 5.91
C ALA A 188 19.17 13.96 6.68
N PRO A 189 18.12 13.47 7.36
CA PRO A 189 17.33 14.30 8.24
C PRO A 189 18.16 14.74 9.46
N ARG A 190 17.78 15.87 10.07
CA ARG A 190 18.43 16.35 11.31
C ARG A 190 18.18 15.40 12.48
N GLU A 191 16.98 14.83 12.54
CA GLU A 191 16.55 13.90 13.57
C GLU A 191 15.49 12.94 13.03
N VAL A 192 15.35 11.78 13.69
CA VAL A 192 14.29 10.79 13.43
C VAL A 192 13.75 10.33 14.77
N HIS A 193 12.43 10.39 14.94
CA HIS A 193 11.74 10.03 16.18
C HIS A 193 10.81 8.85 15.89
N PHE A 194 10.76 7.88 16.81
CA PHE A 194 9.92 6.69 16.67
C PHE A 194 8.91 6.61 17.83
N GLU A 195 7.70 6.12 17.54
CA GLU A 195 6.69 5.81 18.57
C GLU A 195 7.13 4.66 19.49
N HIS A 196 7.97 3.78 18.97
CA HIS A 196 8.51 2.64 19.68
C HIS A 196 9.88 2.97 20.29
N PRO A 197 10.29 2.26 21.37
CA PRO A 197 11.65 2.35 21.87
C PRO A 197 12.66 1.86 20.81
N ARG A 198 13.95 2.11 21.05
CA ARG A 198 15.02 1.52 20.22
C ARG A 198 14.84 0.01 20.17
N GLY A 199 14.90 -0.56 18.97
CA GLY A 199 15.03 -2.01 18.80
C GLY A 199 16.33 -2.51 19.43
N PHE A 200 16.36 -3.79 19.80
CA PHE A 200 17.62 -4.41 20.21
C PHE A 200 18.55 -4.47 19.00
N VAL A 201 19.77 -4.00 19.19
CA VAL A 201 20.85 -4.14 18.21
C VAL A 201 21.80 -5.15 18.85
N GLU A 202 21.80 -6.39 18.36
CA GLU A 202 22.95 -7.29 18.51
C GLU A 202 23.96 -7.05 17.39
#